data_AF-A0A0F5PUC9-F1
#
_entry.id   AF-A0A0F5PUC9-F1
#
_cell.length_a   1.000
_cell.length_b   1.000
_cell.length_c   1.000
_cell.angle_alpha   90.00
_cell.angle_beta   90.00
_cell.angle_gamma   90.00
#
_symmetry.space_group_name_H-M   'P 1'
#
loop_
_entity.id
_entity.type
_entity.pdbx_description
1 polymer ?
#
loop_
_entity_poly.entity_id
_entity_poly.type
_entity_poly.pdbx_seq_one_letter_code
_entity_poly.pdbx_strand_id
1 'polypeptide(L)'
;MAEVGSRLQRVRLHRALSRPNMLFGADRELVLVTGLAAVILIFVVLTPVSAVFGFAMWIVVIGLLRMMGKADPLMRKVYLRHIRYRQVYRPTASPWRRY
;
A
#
# COMPACT_ATOMS: atom_id res chain seq x y z
N MET A 1 2.25 16.92 -41.94
CA MET A 1 3.32 17.92 -41.69
C MET A 1 3.87 17.64 -40.30
N ALA A 2 5.08 17.09 -40.22
CA ALA A 2 5.74 16.81 -38.94
C ALA A 2 6.53 18.05 -38.54
N GLU A 3 6.24 18.63 -37.37
CA GLU A 3 6.98 19.78 -36.88
C GLU A 3 8.40 19.37 -36.50
N VAL A 4 9.36 19.87 -37.30
CA VAL A 4 10.78 19.85 -37.04
C VAL A 4 11.07 20.91 -35.99
N GLY A 5 11.26 20.51 -34.72
CA GLY A 5 11.89 21.40 -33.74
C GLY A 5 11.35 21.45 -32.32
N SER A 6 10.52 20.50 -31.84
CA SER A 6 10.26 20.46 -30.40
C SER A 6 11.49 19.90 -29.66
N ARG A 7 12.38 20.79 -29.18
CA ARG A 7 13.44 20.40 -28.24
C ARG A 7 12.75 19.84 -26.99
N LEU A 8 12.71 18.51 -26.88
CA LEU A 8 12.24 17.81 -25.68
C LEU A 8 13.06 18.30 -24.47
N GLN A 9 12.45 19.16 -23.66
CA GLN A 9 13.08 19.73 -22.48
C GLN A 9 13.22 18.63 -21.42
N ARG A 10 14.44 18.18 -21.16
CA ARG A 10 14.72 17.16 -20.13
C ARG A 10 14.78 17.84 -18.76
N VAL A 11 13.73 17.67 -17.97
CA VAL A 11 13.69 18.12 -16.57
C VAL A 11 14.22 17.01 -15.66
N ARG A 12 15.13 17.33 -14.73
CA ARG A 12 15.54 16.39 -13.67
C ARG A 12 14.39 16.21 -12.69
N LEU A 13 13.67 15.10 -12.82
CA LEU A 13 12.71 14.63 -11.84
C LEU A 13 13.46 14.11 -10.60
N HIS A 14 13.35 14.84 -9.50
CA HIS A 14 13.99 14.46 -8.25
C HIS A 14 13.23 13.28 -7.63
N ARG A 15 13.91 12.13 -7.54
CA ARG A 15 13.38 10.85 -7.04
C ARG A 15 12.86 10.90 -5.60
N ALA A 16 13.18 11.96 -4.85
CA ALA A 16 12.77 12.16 -3.47
C ALA A 16 11.26 12.41 -3.31
N LEU A 17 10.60 13.07 -4.29
CA LEU A 17 9.16 13.39 -4.20
C LEU A 17 8.25 12.26 -4.70
N SER A 18 8.77 11.30 -5.46
CA SER A 18 7.97 10.24 -6.09
C SER A 18 7.91 8.95 -5.29
N ARG A 19 8.78 8.78 -4.28
CA ARG A 19 8.83 7.54 -3.49
C ARG A 19 7.74 7.57 -2.41
N PRO A 20 6.89 6.52 -2.35
CA PRO A 20 5.97 6.35 -1.24
C PRO A 20 6.76 6.29 0.08
N ASN A 21 6.34 7.09 1.07
CA ASN A 21 6.95 7.04 2.40
C ASN A 21 6.41 5.81 3.15
N MET A 22 7.20 4.74 3.17
CA MET A 22 6.86 3.46 3.83
C MET A 22 7.39 3.46 5.26
N LEU A 23 6.56 3.03 6.22
CA LEU A 23 6.92 2.99 7.63
C LEU A 23 7.20 1.54 8.04
N PHE A 24 8.36 1.28 8.63
CA PHE A 24 8.86 -0.08 8.92
C PHE A 24 8.90 -1.04 7.70
N GLY A 25 9.00 -0.51 6.49
CA GLY A 25 8.97 -1.31 5.25
C GLY A 25 7.57 -1.77 4.83
N ALA A 26 6.52 -1.22 5.43
CA ALA A 26 5.12 -1.45 5.10
C ALA A 26 4.34 -0.13 4.93
N ASP A 27 3.08 -0.22 4.51
CA ASP A 27 2.17 0.93 4.44
C ASP A 27 1.94 1.54 5.82
N ARG A 28 2.28 2.82 6.00
CA ARG A 28 2.16 3.56 7.27
C ARG A 28 0.80 3.37 7.94
N GLU A 29 -0.26 3.60 7.18
CA GLU A 29 -1.63 3.59 7.72
C GLU A 29 -2.03 2.20 8.22
N LEU A 30 -1.59 1.12 7.55
CA LEU A 30 -1.89 -0.25 7.98
C LEU A 30 -1.14 -0.59 9.28
N VAL A 31 0.12 -0.19 9.39
CA VAL A 31 0.91 -0.38 10.61
C VAL A 31 0.30 0.38 11.78
N LEU A 32 -0.14 1.63 11.57
CA LEU A 32 -0.76 2.44 12.62
C LEU A 32 -2.11 1.86 13.07
N VAL A 33 -2.98 1.46 12.14
CA VAL A 33 -4.29 0.87 12.47
C VAL A 33 -4.15 -0.46 13.21
N THR A 34 -3.22 -1.31 12.78
CA THR A 34 -2.99 -2.61 13.44
C THR A 34 -2.33 -2.46 14.80
N GLY A 35 -1.43 -1.49 14.97
CA GLY A 35 -0.88 -1.12 16.28
C GLY A 35 -1.94 -0.60 17.23
N LEU A 36 -2.80 0.30 16.74
CA LEU A 36 -3.92 0.80 17.55
C LEU A 36 -4.87 -0.34 17.96
N ALA A 37 -5.24 -1.22 17.02
CA ALA A 37 -6.09 -2.38 17.31
C ALA A 37 -5.46 -3.33 18.34
N ALA A 38 -4.15 -3.58 18.25
CA ALA A 38 -3.43 -4.39 19.23
C ALA A 38 -3.44 -3.75 20.62
N VAL A 39 -3.20 -2.45 20.71
CA VAL A 39 -3.28 -1.70 21.97
C VAL A 39 -4.68 -1.79 22.57
N ILE A 40 -5.72 -1.54 21.77
CA ILE A 40 -7.11 -1.66 22.21
C ILE A 40 -7.40 -3.07 22.72
N LEU A 41 -6.96 -4.12 22.01
CA LEU A 41 -7.15 -5.51 22.44
C LEU A 41 -6.56 -5.78 23.84
N ILE A 42 -5.36 -5.27 24.10
CA ILE A 42 -4.68 -5.43 25.40
C ILE A 42 -5.46 -4.70 26.51
N PHE A 43 -5.90 -3.46 26.25
CA PHE A 43 -6.63 -2.65 27.22
C PHE A 43 -8.07 -3.11 27.47
N VAL A 44 -8.73 -3.73 26.50
CA VAL A 44 -10.09 -4.25 26.68
C VAL A 44 -10.12 -5.46 27.61
N VAL A 45 -9.10 -6.32 27.53
CA VAL A 45 -9.06 -7.57 28.28
C VAL A 45 -8.35 -7.41 29.63
N LEU A 46 -7.36 -6.51 29.75
CA LEU A 46 -6.63 -6.21 31.00
C LEU A 46 -5.99 -7.43 31.69
N THR A 47 -5.72 -8.52 30.95
CA THR A 47 -5.01 -9.70 31.49
C THR A 47 -3.56 -9.76 31.01
N PRO A 48 -2.62 -10.29 31.81
CA PRO A 48 -1.24 -10.47 31.39
C PRO A 48 -1.12 -11.40 30.16
N VAL A 49 -2.02 -12.40 30.06
CA VAL A 49 -2.09 -13.29 28.90
C VAL A 49 -2.45 -12.52 27.63
N SER A 50 -3.44 -11.62 27.70
CA SER A 50 -3.80 -10.77 26.55
C SER A 50 -2.68 -9.81 26.13
N ALA A 51 -1.84 -9.35 27.06
CA ALA A 51 -0.69 -8.52 26.72
C ALA A 51 0.32 -9.29 25.86
N VAL A 52 0.68 -10.51 26.27
CA VAL A 52 1.59 -11.38 25.51
C VAL A 52 0.98 -11.74 24.16
N PHE A 53 -0.30 -12.13 24.15
CA PHE A 53 -0.98 -12.55 22.93
C PHE A 53 -1.16 -11.38 21.94
N GLY A 54 -1.55 -10.20 22.43
CA GLY A 54 -1.70 -9.00 21.61
C GLY A 54 -0.39 -8.54 20.99
N PHE A 55 0.71 -8.59 21.75
CA PHE A 55 2.03 -8.24 21.25
C PHE A 55 2.55 -9.26 20.22
N ALA A 56 2.39 -10.57 20.50
CA ALA A 56 2.78 -11.63 19.58
C ALA A 56 1.98 -11.54 18.26
N MET A 57 0.65 -11.37 18.35
CA MET A 57 -0.21 -11.18 17.19
C MET A 57 0.21 -9.93 16.39
N TRP A 58 0.53 -8.83 17.06
CA TRP A 58 0.96 -7.60 16.40
C TRP A 58 2.26 -7.76 15.62
N ILE A 59 3.27 -8.45 16.18
CA ILE A 59 4.51 -8.77 15.47
C ILE A 59 4.25 -9.58 14.21
N VAL A 60 3.39 -10.60 14.30
CA VAL A 60 3.01 -11.43 13.14
C VAL A 60 2.37 -10.56 12.06
N VAL A 61 1.43 -9.70 12.43
CA VAL A 61 0.77 -8.78 11.49
C VAL A 61 1.76 -7.82 10.84
N ILE A 62 2.71 -7.24 11.60
CA ILE A 62 3.77 -6.40 11.03
C ILE A 62 4.63 -7.20 10.04
N GLY A 63 4.97 -8.44 10.37
CA GLY A 63 5.73 -9.33 9.48
C GLY A 63 5.03 -9.52 8.13
N LEU A 64 3.72 -9.79 8.15
CA LEU A 64 2.90 -9.93 6.94
C LEU A 64 2.82 -8.61 6.16
N LEU A 65 2.60 -7.49 6.85
CA LEU A 65 2.56 -6.17 6.22
C LEU A 65 3.90 -5.79 5.57
N ARG A 66 5.03 -6.19 6.18
CA ARG A 66 6.38 -5.98 5.63
C ARG A 66 6.61 -6.83 4.38
N MET A 67 6.14 -8.08 4.36
CA MET A 67 6.19 -8.91 3.16
C MET A 67 5.38 -8.29 2.03
N MET A 68 4.18 -7.76 2.33
CA MET A 68 3.34 -7.06 1.37
C MET A 68 4.02 -5.79 0.83
N GLY A 69 4.61 -4.97 1.71
CA GLY A 69 5.34 -3.76 1.31
C GLY A 69 6.58 -4.04 0.47
N LYS A 70 7.24 -5.19 0.69
CA LYS A 70 8.36 -5.64 -0.15
C LYS A 70 7.92 -6.08 -1.55
N ALA A 71 6.73 -6.66 -1.68
CA ALA A 71 6.18 -7.08 -2.97
C ALA A 71 5.70 -5.88 -3.79
N ASP A 72 4.82 -5.04 -3.22
CA ASP A 72 4.26 -3.88 -3.91
C ASP A 72 3.92 -2.72 -2.96
N PRO A 73 4.58 -1.56 -3.07
CA PRO A 73 4.30 -0.38 -2.24
C PRO A 73 2.91 0.22 -2.43
N LEU A 74 2.26 -0.08 -3.55
CA LEU A 74 1.00 0.52 -3.96
C LEU A 74 -0.15 -0.50 -3.94
N MET A 75 0.09 -1.71 -3.42
CA MET A 75 -0.87 -2.83 -3.46
C MET A 75 -2.22 -2.43 -2.88
N ARG A 76 -2.24 -1.73 -1.73
CA ARG A 76 -3.46 -1.23 -1.12
C ARG A 76 -4.25 -0.30 -2.04
N LYS A 77 -3.60 0.66 -2.69
CA LYS A 77 -4.27 1.64 -3.55
C LYS A 77 -4.86 0.96 -4.79
N VAL A 78 -4.13 0.02 -5.37
CA VAL A 78 -4.59 -0.79 -6.50
C VAL A 78 -5.76 -1.68 -6.08
N TYR A 79 -5.69 -2.32 -4.92
CA TYR A 79 -6.75 -3.17 -4.39
C TYR A 79 -8.04 -2.40 -4.09
N LEU A 80 -7.94 -1.24 -3.42
CA LEU A 80 -9.10 -0.37 -3.16
C LEU A 80 -9.72 0.15 -4.45
N ARG A 81 -8.88 0.49 -5.45
CA ARG A 81 -9.34 0.84 -6.80
C ARG A 81 -10.05 -0.35 -7.44
N HIS A 82 -9.47 -1.55 -7.39
CA HIS A 82 -10.07 -2.76 -7.93
C HIS A 82 -11.47 -2.98 -7.35
N ILE A 83 -11.64 -2.95 -6.02
CA ILE A 83 -12.95 -3.13 -5.38
C ILE A 83 -13.93 -2.05 -5.84
N ARG A 84 -13.53 -0.77 -5.78
CA ARG A 84 -14.42 0.36 -6.11
C ARG A 84 -14.90 0.32 -7.56
N TYR A 85 -13.99 0.00 -8.48
CA TYR A 85 -14.30 0.00 -9.90
C TYR A 85 -14.78 -1.36 -10.41
N ARG A 86 -14.77 -2.43 -9.59
CA ARG A 86 -15.25 -3.77 -10.00
C ARG A 86 -16.68 -3.76 -10.53
N GLN A 87 -17.54 -2.91 -9.98
CA GLN A 87 -18.96 -2.83 -10.37
C GLN A 87 -19.19 -2.04 -11.67
N VAL A 88 -18.39 -1.01 -11.92
CA VAL A 88 -18.60 -0.04 -13.02
C VAL A 88 -17.67 -0.31 -14.20
N TYR A 89 -16.47 -0.80 -13.92
CA TYR A 89 -15.41 -1.04 -14.89
C TYR A 89 -15.16 -2.54 -14.98
N ARG A 90 -15.84 -3.19 -15.94
CA ARG A 90 -15.37 -4.50 -16.41
C ARG A 90 -13.94 -4.32 -16.91
N PRO A 91 -13.04 -5.29 -16.70
CA PRO A 91 -11.70 -5.29 -17.31
C PRO A 91 -11.86 -5.53 -18.82
N THR A 92 -12.36 -4.52 -19.53
CA THR A 92 -12.49 -4.53 -20.97
C THR A 92 -11.12 -4.18 -21.52
N ALA A 93 -10.55 -5.09 -22.32
CA ALA A 93 -9.35 -4.77 -23.09
C ALA A 93 -9.61 -3.50 -23.91
N SER A 94 -8.60 -2.61 -24.02
CA SER A 94 -8.72 -1.47 -24.91
C SER A 94 -9.02 -1.97 -26.35
N PRO A 95 -9.79 -1.23 -27.17
CA PRO A 95 -10.15 -1.66 -28.52
C PRO A 95 -8.95 -1.93 -29.44
N TRP A 96 -7.75 -1.53 -28.99
CA TRP A 96 -6.49 -1.58 -29.72
C TRP A 96 -5.59 -2.76 -29.30
N ARG A 97 -6.05 -3.62 -28.38
CA ARG A 97 -5.31 -4.84 -28.00
C ARG A 97 -5.48 -5.90 -29.09
N ARG A 98 -4.69 -5.80 -30.17
CA ARG A 98 -4.30 -6.97 -30.95
C ARG A 98 -3.37 -7.80 -30.06
N TYR A 99 -3.57 -9.11 -30.01
CA TYR A 99 -2.87 -10.13 -29.21
C TYR A 99 -3.26 -10.18 -27.71
#